data_AF-A0A2D5FHC1-F1
#
_entry.id   AF-A0A2D5FHC1-F1
#
_cell.length_a   1.000
_cell.length_b   1.000
_cell.length_c   1.000
_cell.angle_alpha   90.00
_cell.angle_beta   90.00
_cell.angle_gamma   90.00
#
_symmetry.space_group_name_H-M   'P 1'
#
loop_
_entity.id
_entity.type
_entity.pdbx_description
1 polymer ?
#
loop_
_entity_poly.entity_id
_entity_poly.type
_entity_poly.pdbx_seq_one_letter_code
_entity_poly.pdbx_strand_id
1 'polypeptide(L)'
;MALLALPAQAQLSERYGPYELHYSVVNTSFLAPEIAARYQLTRGRNYAILNLAVREHLDDGSTEARSMRLQGSATDLLNKQQTLEFQEIREGPAIYYIAEFRFIDEEWLRFEVDFRPEGASRSYRFELRKQLYEN
;
A
#
# COMPACT_ATOMS: atom_id res chain seq x y z
N MET A 1 18.70 -7.46 29.49
CA MET A 1 17.54 -6.88 28.76
C MET A 1 17.63 -7.31 27.32
N ALA A 2 16.79 -8.23 26.88
CA ALA A 2 16.72 -8.66 25.49
C ALA A 2 15.85 -7.65 24.73
N LEU A 3 16.45 -6.97 23.75
CA LEU A 3 15.73 -6.11 22.82
C LEU A 3 14.95 -7.03 21.89
N LEU A 4 13.63 -7.16 22.10
CA LEU A 4 12.74 -7.79 21.13
C LEU A 4 12.68 -6.86 19.92
N ALA A 5 13.52 -7.13 18.93
CA ALA A 5 13.39 -6.55 17.60
C ALA A 5 12.10 -7.11 16.98
N LEU A 6 11.01 -6.34 17.05
CA LEU A 6 9.85 -6.58 16.20
C LEU A 6 10.35 -6.59 14.74
N PRO A 7 9.93 -7.54 13.90
CA PRO A 7 10.26 -7.48 12.49
C PRO A 7 9.69 -6.16 11.98
N ALA A 8 10.59 -5.24 11.61
CA ALA A 8 10.18 -4.07 10.86
C ALA A 8 9.55 -4.62 9.57
N GLN A 9 8.23 -4.51 9.43
CA GLN A 9 7.60 -4.69 8.14
C GLN A 9 8.24 -3.63 7.24
N ALA A 10 9.18 -4.07 6.41
CA ALA A 10 9.99 -3.16 5.60
C ALA A 10 9.04 -2.40 4.69
N GLN A 11 8.83 -1.12 5.00
CA GLN A 11 8.19 -0.19 4.09
C GLN A 11 9.16 0.02 2.93
N LEU A 12 8.73 -0.35 1.74
CA LEU A 12 9.54 -0.28 0.53
C LEU A 12 9.14 0.98 -0.25
N SER A 13 10.03 1.46 -1.10
CA SER A 13 9.74 2.57 -2.01
C SER A 13 10.31 2.34 -3.39
N GLU A 14 9.68 2.95 -4.38
CA GLU A 14 10.14 2.97 -5.78
C GLU A 14 10.07 4.40 -6.32
N ARG A 15 11.07 4.79 -7.11
CA ARG A 15 11.18 6.15 -7.67
C ARG A 15 10.66 6.21 -9.10
N TYR A 16 9.89 7.26 -9.38
CA TYR A 16 9.28 7.59 -10.66
C TYR A 16 9.55 9.06 -11.01
N GLY A 17 10.75 9.34 -11.54
CA GLY A 17 11.20 10.72 -11.76
C GLY A 17 11.36 11.45 -10.42
N PRO A 18 10.71 12.61 -10.20
CA PRO A 18 10.77 13.32 -8.91
C PRO A 18 9.88 12.67 -7.84
N TYR A 19 9.03 11.71 -8.20
CA TYR A 19 8.11 11.08 -7.26
C TYR A 19 8.70 9.81 -6.66
N GLU A 20 8.43 9.55 -5.39
CA GLU A 20 8.76 8.32 -4.67
C GLU A 20 7.47 7.73 -4.11
N LEU A 21 7.12 6.54 -4.61
CA LEU A 21 5.97 5.77 -4.14
C LEU A 21 6.43 4.84 -3.03
N HIS A 22 5.97 5.11 -1.81
CA HIS A 22 6.09 4.19 -0.69
C HIS A 22 4.93 3.21 -0.70
N TYR A 23 5.22 1.94 -0.44
CA TYR A 23 4.22 0.89 -0.38
C TYR A 23 4.48 -0.11 0.75
N SER A 24 3.40 -0.71 1.23
CA SER A 24 3.46 -1.80 2.20
C SER A 24 2.25 -2.71 2.06
N VAL A 25 2.44 -4.01 2.30
CA VAL A 25 1.36 -5.00 2.37
C VAL A 25 1.32 -5.58 3.79
N VAL A 26 0.17 -5.47 4.45
CA VAL A 26 0.02 -5.83 5.87
C VAL A 26 -1.23 -6.71 6.06
N ASN A 27 -1.09 -7.83 6.76
CA ASN A 27 -2.23 -8.64 7.16
C ASN A 27 -3.02 -7.92 8.26
N THR A 28 -4.34 -7.80 8.08
CA THR A 28 -5.23 -7.05 8.99
C THR A 28 -5.31 -7.66 10.39
N SER A 29 -5.00 -8.95 10.55
CA SER A 29 -4.90 -9.60 11.86
C SER A 29 -3.89 -8.92 12.79
N PHE A 30 -2.81 -8.36 12.23
CA PHE A 30 -1.78 -7.63 12.97
C PHE A 30 -2.17 -6.19 13.30
N LEU A 31 -3.19 -5.63 12.65
CA LEU A 31 -3.63 -4.27 12.94
C LEU A 31 -4.23 -4.21 14.34
N ALA A 32 -3.86 -3.17 15.09
CA ALA A 32 -4.50 -2.86 16.35
C ALA A 32 -6.01 -2.66 16.11
N PRO A 33 -6.90 -3.13 17.02
CA PRO A 33 -8.34 -3.02 16.86
C PRO A 33 -8.81 -1.59 16.56
N GLU A 34 -8.18 -0.61 17.19
CA GLU A 34 -8.47 0.82 17.04
C GLU A 34 -8.17 1.34 15.62
N ILE A 35 -7.08 0.86 15.00
CA ILE A 35 -6.69 1.25 13.64
C ILE A 35 -7.65 0.65 12.62
N ALA A 36 -7.97 -0.64 12.78
CA ALA A 36 -8.94 -1.29 11.92
C ALA A 36 -10.32 -0.62 12.04
N ALA A 37 -10.77 -0.29 13.25
CA ALA A 37 -12.03 0.42 13.46
C ALA A 37 -12.00 1.83 12.86
N ARG A 38 -10.90 2.58 13.03
CA ARG A 38 -10.74 3.94 12.49
C ARG A 38 -10.88 3.96 10.97
N TYR A 39 -10.28 2.97 10.30
CA TYR A 39 -10.29 2.87 8.84
C TYR A 39 -11.34 1.92 8.28
N GLN A 40 -12.26 1.42 9.14
CA GLN A 40 -13.34 0.51 8.77
C GLN A 40 -12.86 -0.75 8.04
N LEU A 41 -11.69 -1.26 8.45
CA LEU A 41 -11.05 -2.44 7.89
C LEU A 41 -11.56 -3.71 8.58
N THR A 42 -11.77 -4.75 7.79
CA THR A 42 -12.10 -6.09 8.26
C THR A 42 -10.86 -6.75 8.83
N ARG A 43 -10.85 -7.06 10.13
CA ARG A 43 -9.79 -7.88 10.72
C ARG A 43 -10.07 -9.35 10.48
N GLY A 44 -9.15 -10.04 9.81
CA GLY A 44 -9.22 -11.48 9.61
C GLY A 44 -7.91 -12.06 9.12
N ARG A 45 -7.77 -13.39 9.21
CA ARG A 45 -6.54 -14.09 8.79
C ARG A 45 -6.31 -14.03 7.28
N ASN A 46 -7.39 -13.93 6.52
CA ASN A 46 -7.47 -13.89 5.06
C ASN A 46 -7.73 -12.48 4.48
N TYR A 47 -7.49 -11.44 5.29
CA TYR A 47 -7.61 -10.04 4.89
C TYR A 47 -6.28 -9.33 5.02
N ALA A 48 -5.88 -8.62 3.99
CA ALA A 48 -4.69 -7.78 3.99
C ALA A 48 -5.00 -6.42 3.37
N ILE A 49 -4.12 -5.47 3.64
CA ILE A 49 -4.17 -4.13 3.05
C ILE A 49 -2.94 -3.86 2.20
N LEU A 50 -3.14 -3.21 1.07
CA LEU A 50 -2.10 -2.51 0.33
C LEU A 50 -2.19 -1.03 0.69
N ASN A 51 -1.13 -0.50 1.29
CA ASN A 51 -1.01 0.94 1.57
C ASN A 51 -0.02 1.56 0.59
N LEU A 52 -0.40 2.68 -0.02
CA LEU A 52 0.39 3.46 -0.95
C LEU A 52 0.44 4.93 -0.52
N ALA A 53 1.61 5.55 -0.58
CA ALA A 53 1.79 6.98 -0.36
C ALA A 53 2.85 7.51 -1.31
N VAL A 54 2.62 8.69 -1.90
CA VAL A 54 3.58 9.29 -2.81
C VAL A 54 4.15 10.58 -2.24
N ARG A 55 5.48 10.73 -2.35
CA ARG A 55 6.20 11.94 -2.01
C ARG A 55 6.89 12.48 -3.24
N GLU A 56 6.91 13.80 -3.40
CA GLU A 56 7.71 14.48 -4.42
C GLU A 56 9.01 14.97 -3.80
N HIS A 57 10.12 14.75 -4.50
CA HIS A 57 11.43 15.33 -4.19
C HIS A 57 11.53 16.68 -4.90
N LEU A 58 11.67 17.73 -4.11
CA LEU A 58 11.75 19.11 -4.61
C LEU A 58 13.21 19.51 -4.86
N ASP A 59 13.42 20.54 -5.69
CA ASP A 59 14.75 21.03 -6.07
C ASP A 59 15.57 21.56 -4.89
N ASP A 60 14.89 21.98 -3.81
CA ASP A 60 15.53 22.43 -2.56
C ASP A 60 16.00 21.26 -1.66
N GLY A 61 15.83 20.01 -2.12
CA GLY A 61 16.20 18.80 -1.41
C GLY A 61 15.19 18.33 -0.37
N SER A 62 14.08 19.05 -0.19
CA SER A 62 12.97 18.64 0.68
C SER A 62 12.06 17.62 -0.02
N THR A 63 11.18 16.99 0.76
CA THR A 63 10.16 16.09 0.21
C THR A 63 8.77 16.46 0.73
N GLU A 64 7.79 16.43 -0.15
CA GLU A 64 6.41 16.79 0.16
C GLU A 64 5.46 15.66 -0.21
N ALA A 65 4.48 15.37 0.64
CA ALA A 65 3.44 14.40 0.31
C ALA A 65 2.55 14.98 -0.80
N ARG A 66 2.24 14.18 -1.83
CA ARG A 66 1.32 14.57 -2.90
C ARG A 66 0.09 13.69 -2.86
N SER A 67 -1.07 14.28 -3.15
CA SER A 67 -2.25 13.48 -3.47
C SER A 67 -2.02 12.76 -4.80
N MET A 68 -2.76 11.69 -5.06
CA MET A 68 -2.69 11.00 -6.34
C MET A 68 -4.04 10.43 -6.75
N ARG A 69 -4.28 10.38 -8.06
CA ARG A 69 -5.34 9.55 -8.64
C ARG A 69 -4.76 8.18 -8.94
N LEU A 70 -5.43 7.12 -8.52
CA LEU A 70 -4.96 5.76 -8.73
C LEU A 70 -6.12 4.80 -9.00
N GLN A 71 -5.78 3.73 -9.70
CA GLN A 71 -6.62 2.56 -9.91
C GLN A 71 -5.70 1.34 -9.90
N GLY A 72 -6.17 0.22 -9.40
CA GLY A 72 -5.36 -0.97 -9.36
C GLY A 72 -6.14 -2.25 -9.19
N SER A 73 -5.44 -3.35 -9.35
CA SER A 73 -5.97 -4.69 -9.14
C SER A 73 -4.90 -5.62 -8.59
N ALA A 74 -5.33 -6.66 -7.90
CA ALA A 74 -4.49 -7.79 -7.58
C ALA A 74 -4.96 -9.02 -8.37
N THR A 75 -4.02 -9.79 -8.89
CA THR A 75 -4.30 -10.99 -9.69
C THR A 75 -3.54 -12.18 -9.09
N ASP A 76 -4.25 -13.29 -8.88
CA ASP A 76 -3.64 -14.55 -8.41
C ASP A 76 -2.99 -15.35 -9.56
N LEU A 77 -2.36 -16.47 -9.23
CA LEU A 77 -1.73 -17.35 -10.23
C LEU A 77 -2.74 -18.06 -11.15
N LEU A 78 -4.02 -18.10 -10.77
CA LEU A 78 -5.12 -18.65 -11.56
C LEU A 78 -5.75 -17.58 -12.48
N ASN A 79 -5.16 -16.39 -12.56
CA ASN A 79 -5.66 -15.21 -13.29
C ASN A 79 -7.02 -14.71 -12.79
N LYS A 80 -7.39 -15.00 -11.55
CA LYS A 80 -8.54 -14.36 -10.90
C LYS A 80 -8.11 -12.97 -10.45
N GLN A 81 -8.77 -11.97 -10.99
CA GLN A 81 -8.49 -10.57 -10.70
C GLN A 81 -9.49 -10.03 -9.66
N GLN A 82 -8.97 -9.24 -8.72
CA GLN A 82 -9.75 -8.43 -7.77
C GLN A 82 -9.39 -6.96 -7.98
N THR A 83 -10.39 -6.11 -8.17
CA THR A 83 -10.21 -4.66 -8.19
C THR A 83 -9.89 -4.17 -6.78
N LEU A 84 -8.92 -3.27 -6.67
CA LEU A 84 -8.53 -2.65 -5.40
C LEU A 84 -9.28 -1.34 -5.22
N GLU A 85 -10.16 -1.30 -4.22
CA GLU A 85 -10.88 -0.10 -3.84
C GLU A 85 -10.04 0.71 -2.84
N PHE A 86 -9.45 1.80 -3.31
CA PHE A 86 -8.56 2.64 -2.51
C PHE A 86 -9.34 3.71 -1.74
N GLN A 87 -9.19 3.72 -0.42
CA GLN A 87 -9.61 4.79 0.46
C GLN A 87 -8.46 5.77 0.69
N GLU A 88 -8.70 7.06 0.44
CA GLU A 88 -7.77 8.14 0.80
C GLU A 88 -7.89 8.46 2.30
N ILE A 89 -6.74 8.52 2.98
CA ILE A 89 -6.63 8.85 4.39
C ILE A 89 -5.64 10.00 4.53
N ARG A 90 -6.05 11.05 5.25
CA ARG A 90 -5.22 12.22 5.53
C ARG A 90 -4.96 12.33 7.02
N GLU A 91 -3.69 12.23 7.42
CA GLU A 91 -3.24 12.42 8.80
C GLU A 91 -2.19 13.54 8.85
N GLY A 92 -2.65 14.75 9.19
CA GLY A 92 -1.79 15.94 9.14
C GLY A 92 -1.25 16.18 7.72
N PRO A 93 0.09 16.22 7.52
CA PRO A 93 0.69 16.38 6.20
C PRO A 93 0.80 15.07 5.40
N ALA A 94 0.47 13.92 5.98
CA ALA A 94 0.61 12.63 5.32
C ALA A 94 -0.69 12.23 4.59
N ILE A 95 -0.53 11.70 3.38
CA ILE A 95 -1.63 11.21 2.54
C ILE A 95 -1.35 9.74 2.21
N TYR A 96 -2.30 8.87 2.55
CA TYR A 96 -2.23 7.43 2.33
C TYR A 96 -3.41 6.96 1.50
N TYR A 97 -3.20 5.91 0.72
CA TYR A 97 -4.25 5.21 -0.01
C TYR A 97 -4.21 3.75 0.40
N ILE A 98 -5.27 3.31 1.09
CA ILE A 98 -5.38 1.96 1.60
C ILE A 98 -6.44 1.21 0.81
N ALA A 99 -6.08 0.06 0.25
CA ALA A 99 -7.03 -0.89 -0.32
C ALA A 99 -7.00 -2.19 0.48
N GLU A 100 -8.16 -2.59 1.00
CA GLU A 100 -8.37 -3.92 1.57
C GLU A 100 -8.60 -4.94 0.45
N PHE A 101 -8.01 -6.12 0.60
CA PHE A 101 -8.18 -7.22 -0.33
C PHE A 101 -8.14 -8.57 0.40
N ARG A 102 -8.70 -9.58 -0.25
CA ARG A 102 -8.73 -10.95 0.30
C ARG A 102 -7.65 -11.80 -0.36
N PHE A 103 -7.14 -12.75 0.41
CA PHE A 103 -6.16 -13.72 -0.06
C PHE A 103 -6.40 -15.07 0.64
N ILE A 104 -5.82 -16.14 0.11
CA ILE A 104 -5.76 -17.46 0.78
C ILE A 104 -4.34 -17.76 1.26
N ASP A 105 -4.20 -18.72 2.17
CA ASP A 105 -2.87 -19.09 2.66
C ASP A 105 -1.89 -19.50 1.54
N GLU A 106 -0.64 -19.09 1.70
CA GLU A 106 0.46 -19.26 0.74
C GLU A 106 0.21 -18.73 -0.69
N GLU A 107 -0.72 -17.79 -0.87
CA GLU A 107 -1.09 -17.24 -2.17
C GLU A 107 -0.10 -16.20 -2.70
N TRP A 108 0.25 -16.33 -3.99
CA TRP A 108 0.95 -15.28 -4.73
C TRP A 108 -0.05 -14.34 -5.39
N LEU A 109 0.06 -13.04 -5.07
CA LEU A 109 -0.67 -11.98 -5.74
C LEU A 109 0.29 -11.08 -6.52
N ARG A 110 -0.11 -10.72 -7.73
CA ARG A 110 0.49 -9.65 -8.52
C ARG A 110 -0.41 -8.43 -8.45
N PHE A 111 0.09 -7.36 -7.84
CA PHE A 111 -0.54 -6.06 -7.77
C PHE A 111 -0.08 -5.23 -8.96
N GLU A 112 -1.03 -4.60 -9.64
CA GLU A 112 -0.78 -3.61 -10.69
C GLU A 112 -1.56 -2.36 -10.32
N VAL A 113 -0.88 -1.23 -10.23
CA VAL A 113 -1.48 0.05 -9.87
C VAL A 113 -1.01 1.12 -10.85
N ASP A 114 -1.96 1.70 -11.58
CA ASP A 114 -1.73 2.89 -12.37
C ASP A 114 -2.05 4.10 -11.50
N PHE A 115 -1.07 4.97 -11.28
CA PHE A 115 -1.22 6.14 -10.41
C PHE A 115 -0.67 7.41 -11.07
N ARG A 116 -1.25 8.55 -10.71
CA ARG A 116 -0.84 9.87 -11.18
C ARG A 116 -0.80 10.83 -9.98
N PRO A 117 0.40 11.19 -9.51
CA PRO A 117 0.56 12.23 -8.51
C PRO A 117 -0.01 13.56 -8.98
N GLU A 118 -0.49 14.36 -8.05
CA GLU A 118 -0.85 15.75 -8.29
C GLU A 118 0.37 16.53 -8.80
N GLY A 119 0.17 17.37 -9.82
CA GLY A 119 1.25 18.06 -10.54
C GLY A 119 1.93 17.23 -11.64
N ALA A 120 1.83 15.90 -11.61
CA ALA A 120 2.42 15.06 -12.66
C ALA A 120 1.66 15.20 -13.99
N SER A 121 2.39 15.27 -15.10
CA SER A 121 1.82 15.32 -16.46
C SER A 121 1.39 13.96 -17.00
N ARG A 122 1.95 12.87 -16.48
CA ARG A 122 1.71 11.48 -16.90
C ARG A 122 1.34 10.58 -15.74
N SER A 123 0.71 9.45 -16.05
CA SER A 123 0.53 8.34 -15.11
C SER A 123 1.77 7.44 -15.09
N TYR A 124 1.99 6.78 -13.97
CA TYR A 124 3.02 5.79 -13.71
C TYR A 124 2.36 4.45 -13.40
N ARG A 125 3.09 3.36 -13.64
CA ARG A 125 2.65 2.01 -13.31
C ARG A 125 3.56 1.43 -12.24
N PHE A 126 2.95 0.96 -11.17
CA PHE A 126 3.59 0.22 -10.10
C PHE A 126 3.16 -1.24 -10.17
N GLU A 127 4.13 -2.15 -10.07
CA GLU A 127 3.88 -3.58 -10.06
C GLU A 127 4.59 -4.23 -8.87
N LEU A 128 3.86 -5.06 -8.12
CA LEU A 128 4.40 -5.79 -6.98
C LEU A 128 3.93 -7.23 -7.05
N ARG A 129 4.86 -8.17 -6.89
CA ARG A 129 4.53 -9.57 -6.64
C ARG A 129 4.82 -9.90 -5.18
N LYS A 130 3.83 -10.39 -4.46
CA LYS A 130 3.95 -10.74 -3.04
C LYS A 130 3.29 -12.08 -2.74
N GLN A 131 3.99 -12.93 -1.99
CA GLN A 131 3.40 -14.10 -1.37
C GLN A 131 2.83 -13.70 -0.01
N LEU A 132 1.62 -14.14 0.28
CA LEU A 132 0.90 -13.88 1.51
C LEU A 132 0.68 -15.17 2.28
N TYR A 133 0.61 -15.02 3.59
CA TYR A 133 0.43 -16.10 4.55
C TYR A 133 -0.67 -15.71 5.53
N GLU A 134 -1.53 -16.66 5.85
CA GLU A 134 -2.44 -16.53 6.97
C GLU A 134 -1.63 -16.51 8.28
N ASN A 135 -2.08 -15.73 9.26
CA ASN A 135 -1.47 -15.68 10.60
C ASN A 135 -2.41 -16.23 11.66
#